data_AF-A0ABD0RR60-F1
#
_entry.id   AF-A0ABD0RR60-F1
#
_cell.length_a   1.000
_cell.length_b   1.000
_cell.length_c   1.000
_cell.angle_alpha   90.00
_cell.angle_beta   90.00
_cell.angle_gamma   90.00
#
_symmetry.space_group_name_H-M   'P 1'
#
loop_
_entity.id
_entity.type
_entity.pdbx_description
1 polymer ?
#
loop_
_entity_poly.entity_id
_entity_poly.type
_entity_poly.pdbx_seq_one_letter_code
_entity_poly.pdbx_strand_id
1 'polypeptide(L)'
;PDESFSLLESGIVNTKVRSFGPLSKAGFYLAFQDLGACMSLISARVFFKKCSTTIANFAVFPETATGAEATSLVIAAGACVPNAIEESVPLKLYCNGDGEWMVPVGACTCMPGFEPAKKDTQCQGKCLAF
;
A
#
# COMPACT_ATOMS: atom_id res chain seq x y z
N PRO A 1 -6.39 17.77 22.20
CA PRO A 1 -7.35 18.33 23.19
C PRO A 1 -8.78 18.21 22.66
N ASP A 2 -9.71 17.74 23.48
CA ASP A 2 -11.16 17.82 23.19
C ASP A 2 -11.62 19.23 23.55
N GLU A 3 -11.79 20.09 22.55
CA GLU A 3 -12.32 21.43 22.77
C GLU A 3 -13.84 21.41 22.67
N SER A 4 -14.52 21.83 23.73
CA SER A 4 -15.96 22.03 23.79
C SER A 4 -16.25 23.50 23.50
N PHE A 5 -16.95 23.77 22.40
CA PHE A 5 -17.12 25.12 21.85
C PHE A 5 -18.22 25.88 22.57
N SER A 6 -17.92 27.07 23.08
CA SER A 6 -18.86 27.91 23.82
C SER A 6 -19.22 29.24 23.16
N LEU A 7 -18.80 29.56 21.92
CA LEU A 7 -19.34 30.69 21.13
C LEU A 7 -18.99 30.57 19.63
N LEU A 8 -19.79 31.25 18.79
CA LEU A 8 -19.84 31.18 17.32
C LEU A 8 -18.54 31.69 16.64
N GLU A 9 -17.49 30.88 16.69
CA GLU A 9 -16.34 30.97 15.78
C GLU A 9 -16.45 29.86 14.71
N SER A 10 -16.06 30.18 13.48
CA SER A 10 -16.15 29.35 12.28
C SER A 10 -16.00 27.85 12.56
N GLY A 11 -17.04 27.08 12.20
CA GLY A 11 -17.24 25.68 12.62
C GLY A 11 -15.99 24.82 12.62
N ILE A 12 -15.41 24.61 13.80
CA ILE A 12 -14.27 23.72 14.00
C ILE A 12 -14.76 22.27 13.89
N VAL A 13 -14.25 21.55 12.89
CA VAL A 13 -14.60 20.15 12.65
C VAL A 13 -13.58 19.24 13.32
N ASN A 14 -14.01 18.51 14.35
CA ASN A 14 -13.17 17.51 15.01
C ASN A 14 -12.99 16.28 14.12
N THR A 15 -11.74 15.91 13.83
CA THR A 15 -11.41 14.66 13.12
C THR A 15 -10.84 13.65 14.10
N LYS A 16 -11.46 12.47 14.19
CA LYS A 16 -10.98 11.34 15.00
C LYS A 16 -10.73 10.14 14.09
N VAL A 17 -9.50 9.62 14.13
CA VAL A 17 -9.10 8.40 13.41
C VAL A 17 -8.92 7.27 14.42
N ARG A 18 -9.49 6.11 14.12
CA ARG A 18 -9.36 4.88 14.91
C ARG A 18 -9.17 3.70 13.97
N SER A 19 -8.28 2.79 14.33
CA SER A 19 -8.06 1.52 13.64
C SER A 19 -8.69 0.37 14.43
N PHE A 20 -9.11 -0.68 13.72
CA PHE A 20 -9.62 -1.92 14.29
C PHE A 20 -9.34 -3.07 13.34
N GLY A 21 -9.31 -4.29 13.86
CA GLY A 21 -8.99 -5.50 13.10
C GLY A 21 -8.24 -6.52 13.97
N PRO A 22 -7.92 -7.70 13.42
CA PRO A 22 -8.20 -8.15 12.05
C PRO A 22 -9.69 -8.44 11.81
N LEU A 23 -10.18 -8.13 10.61
CA LEU A 23 -11.53 -8.51 10.17
C LEU A 23 -11.49 -9.88 9.49
N SER A 24 -12.31 -10.82 9.94
CA SER A 24 -12.33 -12.21 9.46
C SER A 24 -13.63 -12.64 8.78
N LYS A 25 -14.68 -11.81 8.86
CA LYS A 25 -15.97 -12.05 8.20
C LYS A 25 -16.09 -11.20 6.94
N ALA A 26 -17.06 -11.51 6.10
CA ALA A 26 -17.27 -10.85 4.79
C ALA A 26 -17.60 -9.35 4.89
N GLY A 27 -17.99 -8.84 6.07
CA GLY A 27 -18.30 -7.44 6.29
C GLY A 27 -18.47 -7.11 7.77
N PHE A 28 -18.79 -5.85 8.04
CA PHE A 28 -19.02 -5.33 9.38
C PHE A 28 -20.02 -4.15 9.34
N TYR A 29 -20.55 -3.80 10.50
CA TYR A 29 -21.42 -2.64 10.70
C TYR A 29 -20.73 -1.63 11.62
N LEU A 30 -20.94 -0.35 11.37
CA LEU A 30 -20.55 0.73 12.28
C LEU A 30 -21.82 1.34 12.91
N ALA A 31 -21.77 1.57 14.21
CA ALA A 31 -22.83 2.21 14.96
C ALA A 31 -22.25 3.33 15.84
N PHE A 32 -22.99 4.42 15.95
CA PHE A 32 -22.65 5.56 16.80
C PHE A 32 -23.73 5.67 17.87
N GLN A 33 -23.33 5.59 19.14
CA GLN A 33 -24.23 5.74 20.28
C GLN A 33 -23.97 7.09 20.93
N ASP A 34 -25.01 7.92 20.98
CA ASP A 34 -25.03 9.17 21.74
C ASP A 34 -25.82 8.97 23.04
N LEU A 35 -25.29 9.51 24.14
CA LEU A 35 -25.87 9.42 25.49
C LEU A 35 -26.29 10.81 26.03
N GLY A 36 -26.49 11.78 25.14
CA GLY A 36 -26.96 13.13 25.48
C GLY A 36 -25.92 14.23 25.24
N ALA A 37 -24.97 14.02 24.33
CA ALA A 37 -24.03 15.05 23.92
C ALA A 37 -24.64 15.97 22.85
N CYS A 38 -24.14 17.21 22.75
CA CYS A 38 -24.45 18.10 21.63
C CYS A 38 -23.49 17.79 20.47
N MET A 39 -23.72 16.69 19.74
CA MET A 39 -22.85 16.26 18.64
C MET A 39 -23.53 16.32 17.27
N SER A 40 -22.75 16.61 16.22
CA SER A 40 -23.18 16.50 14.83
C SER A 40 -22.13 15.71 14.03
N LEU A 41 -22.53 14.61 13.40
CA LEU A 41 -21.65 13.76 12.61
C LEU A 41 -21.67 14.23 11.15
N ILE A 42 -20.57 14.87 10.72
CA ILE A 42 -20.48 15.45 9.37
C ILE A 42 -20.04 14.41 8.32
N SER A 43 -19.05 13.58 8.65
CA SER A 43 -18.51 12.57 7.74
C SER A 43 -17.94 11.39 8.51
N ALA A 44 -18.24 10.18 8.02
CA ALA A 44 -17.61 8.95 8.47
C ALA A 44 -16.96 8.29 7.25
N ARG A 45 -15.64 8.11 7.30
CA ARG A 45 -14.87 7.45 6.23
C ARG A 45 -14.22 6.18 6.77
N VAL A 46 -14.51 5.08 6.10
CA VAL A 46 -13.88 3.78 6.32
C VAL A 46 -12.89 3.54 5.19
N PHE A 47 -11.68 3.12 5.53
CA PHE A 47 -10.66 2.76 4.57
C PHE A 47 -9.69 1.73 5.14
N PHE A 48 -8.94 1.07 4.26
CA PHE A 48 -7.78 0.27 4.61
C PHE A 48 -6.59 0.76 3.79
N LYS A 49 -5.38 0.47 4.27
CA LYS A 49 -4.15 0.83 3.58
C LYS A 49 -3.66 -0.35 2.72
N LYS A 50 -2.97 -0.03 1.64
CA LYS A 50 -2.38 -0.99 0.72
C LYS A 50 -1.14 -0.41 0.06
N CYS A 51 -0.19 -1.26 -0.28
CA CYS A 51 0.93 -0.91 -1.14
C CYS A 51 0.53 -1.13 -2.60
N SER A 52 0.68 -0.10 -3.44
CA SER A 52 0.30 -0.15 -4.86
C SER A 52 1.26 -1.02 -5.67
N THR A 53 0.81 -1.56 -6.81
CA THR A 53 1.69 -2.30 -7.72
C THR A 53 2.91 -1.47 -8.10
N THR A 54 4.09 -2.08 -8.02
CA THR A 54 5.35 -1.40 -8.34
C THR A 54 6.32 -2.35 -9.06
N ILE A 55 7.37 -1.77 -9.64
CA ILE A 55 8.49 -2.52 -10.21
C ILE A 55 9.76 -2.10 -9.46
N ALA A 56 10.49 -3.08 -8.94
CA ALA A 56 11.79 -2.89 -8.30
C ALA A 56 12.73 -4.01 -8.73
N ASN A 57 13.98 -3.68 -9.05
CA ASN A 57 14.99 -4.65 -9.49
C ASN A 57 14.51 -5.57 -10.64
N PHE A 58 13.83 -5.00 -11.65
CA PHE A 58 13.22 -5.74 -12.77
C PHE A 58 12.19 -6.82 -12.36
N ALA A 59 11.62 -6.73 -11.16
CA ALA A 59 10.53 -7.56 -10.68
C ALA A 59 9.28 -6.71 -10.43
N VAL A 60 8.13 -7.21 -10.88
CA VAL A 60 6.80 -6.66 -10.60
C VAL A 60 6.31 -7.23 -9.28
N PHE A 61 5.92 -6.34 -8.37
CA PHE A 61 5.29 -6.67 -7.11
C PHE A 61 3.82 -6.26 -7.15
N PRO A 62 2.86 -7.18 -6.92
CA PRO A 62 1.44 -6.89 -7.02
C PRO A 62 0.97 -5.99 -5.89
N GLU A 63 -0.22 -5.40 -6.08
CA GLU A 63 -0.88 -4.67 -5.02
C GLU A 63 -1.10 -5.58 -3.80
N THR A 64 -0.71 -5.10 -2.61
CA THR A 64 -0.72 -5.89 -1.37
C THR A 64 -1.35 -5.09 -0.25
N ALA A 65 -2.39 -5.65 0.39
CA ALA A 65 -2.99 -5.02 1.57
C ALA A 65 -2.03 -5.06 2.76
N THR A 66 -2.05 -4.03 3.61
CA THR A 66 -1.27 -4.02 4.85
C THR A 66 -1.79 -5.07 5.83
N GLY A 67 -0.97 -5.46 6.81
CA GLY A 67 -1.45 -6.29 7.90
C GLY A 67 -2.38 -5.52 8.84
N ALA A 68 -2.91 -6.22 9.84
CA ALA A 68 -3.91 -5.67 10.76
C ALA A 68 -3.35 -4.65 11.77
N GLU A 69 -2.04 -4.69 12.02
CA GLU A 69 -1.36 -3.86 13.01
C GLU A 69 -0.46 -2.82 12.33
N ALA A 70 -0.22 -1.69 12.99
CA ALA A 70 0.65 -0.63 12.46
C ALA A 70 2.10 -1.11 12.24
N THR A 71 2.57 -2.05 13.07
CA THR A 71 3.91 -2.65 12.99
C THR A 71 3.97 -3.89 12.11
N SER A 72 2.88 -4.23 11.42
CA SER A 72 2.82 -5.43 10.58
C SER A 72 3.65 -5.27 9.31
N LEU A 73 4.25 -6.39 8.87
CA LEU A 73 5.01 -6.50 7.63
C LEU A 73 4.46 -7.66 6.81
N VAL A 74 3.89 -7.35 5.64
CA VAL A 74 3.33 -8.35 4.72
C VAL A 74 4.32 -8.57 3.59
N ILE A 75 4.67 -9.83 3.33
CA ILE A 75 5.58 -10.21 2.25
C ILE A 75 4.79 -10.35 0.95
N ALA A 76 5.19 -9.60 -0.07
CA ALA A 76 4.74 -9.75 -1.44
C ALA A 76 5.80 -10.50 -2.25
N ALA A 77 5.39 -11.59 -2.89
CA ALA A 77 6.22 -12.28 -3.87
C ALA A 77 6.25 -11.47 -5.17
N GLY A 78 7.43 -11.34 -5.77
CA GLY A 78 7.60 -10.69 -7.07
C GLY A 78 7.55 -11.68 -8.23
N ALA A 79 7.40 -11.15 -9.45
CA ALA A 79 7.64 -11.89 -10.69
C ALA A 79 8.47 -11.03 -11.63
N CYS A 80 9.41 -11.62 -12.36
CA CYS A 80 10.22 -10.86 -13.30
C CYS A 80 9.37 -10.15 -14.37
N VAL A 81 9.80 -8.96 -14.77
CA VAL A 81 9.23 -8.28 -15.94
C VAL A 81 9.42 -9.14 -17.20
N PRO A 82 8.62 -8.92 -18.25
CA PRO A 82 8.81 -9.65 -19.51
C PRO A 82 10.24 -9.55 -20.02
N ASN A 83 10.75 -10.68 -20.53
CA ASN A 83 12.11 -10.85 -21.04
C ASN A 83 13.22 -10.72 -19.98
N ALA A 84 12.90 -10.88 -18.70
CA ALA A 84 13.87 -11.01 -17.62
C ALA A 84 13.79 -12.40 -16.97
N ILE A 85 14.89 -12.79 -16.33
CA ILE A 85 15.03 -14.05 -15.58
C ILE A 85 15.42 -13.75 -14.14
N GLU A 86 14.88 -14.55 -13.22
CA GLU A 86 15.15 -14.40 -11.79
C GLU A 86 16.60 -14.79 -11.49
N GLU A 87 17.26 -14.02 -10.64
CA GLU A 87 18.50 -14.47 -10.03
C GLU A 87 18.21 -15.61 -9.01
N SER A 88 19.23 -16.25 -8.45
CA SER A 88 19.02 -17.36 -7.51
C SER A 88 18.36 -16.97 -6.18
N VAL A 89 18.16 -15.67 -5.93
CA VAL A 89 17.58 -15.12 -4.70
C VAL A 89 16.08 -14.84 -4.91
N PRO A 90 15.19 -15.42 -4.07
CA PRO A 90 13.75 -15.22 -4.20
C PRO A 90 13.33 -13.75 -4.14
N LEU A 91 12.47 -13.34 -5.07
CA LEU A 91 11.91 -11.99 -5.14
C LEU A 91 10.92 -11.72 -4.00
N LYS A 92 11.28 -10.82 -3.09
CA LYS A 92 10.43 -10.41 -1.96
C LYS A 92 10.43 -8.90 -1.78
N LEU A 93 9.26 -8.35 -1.49
CA LEU A 93 9.08 -6.95 -1.09
C LEU A 93 8.15 -6.90 0.11
N TYR A 94 8.43 -6.00 1.06
CA TYR A 94 7.69 -5.93 2.32
C TYR A 94 6.81 -4.69 2.33
N CYS A 95 5.49 -4.88 2.50
CA CYS A 95 4.51 -3.82 2.70
C CYS A 95 4.29 -3.59 4.20
N ASN A 96 4.53 -2.37 4.69
CA ASN A 96 4.36 -2.04 6.10
C ASN A 96 2.90 -1.63 6.44
N GLY A 97 2.59 -1.47 7.72
CA GLY A 97 1.27 -1.04 8.19
C GLY A 97 0.81 0.34 7.70
N ASP A 98 1.72 1.16 7.16
CA ASP A 98 1.42 2.47 6.62
C ASP A 98 1.12 2.49 5.11
N GLY A 99 1.22 1.35 4.45
CA GLY A 99 0.96 1.21 3.00
C GLY A 99 2.17 1.60 2.16
N GLU A 100 3.37 1.58 2.75
CA GLU A 100 4.62 1.88 2.08
C GLU A 100 5.43 0.61 1.83
N TRP A 101 6.05 0.56 0.66
CA TRP A 101 7.02 -0.48 0.33
C TRP A 101 8.35 -0.20 1.03
N MET A 102 8.92 -1.25 1.62
CA MET A 102 10.26 -1.22 2.18
C MET A 102 11.28 -1.79 1.18
N VAL A 103 12.44 -2.25 1.67
CA VAL A 103 13.55 -2.69 0.83
C VAL A 103 13.21 -3.97 0.03
N PRO A 104 13.45 -4.00 -1.30
CA PRO A 104 13.35 -5.21 -2.10
C PRO A 104 14.48 -6.19 -1.78
N VAL A 105 14.18 -7.49 -1.89
CA VAL A 105 15.12 -8.60 -1.81
C VAL A 105 15.04 -9.41 -3.10
N GLY A 106 16.20 -9.76 -3.67
CA GLY A 106 16.30 -10.39 -4.97
C GLY A 106 16.20 -9.39 -6.13
N ALA A 107 16.49 -9.89 -7.33
CA ALA A 107 16.48 -9.13 -8.57
C ALA A 107 16.23 -10.05 -9.75
N CYS A 108 15.81 -9.47 -10.87
CA CYS A 108 15.83 -10.11 -12.17
C CYS A 108 16.84 -9.41 -13.08
N THR A 109 17.33 -10.14 -14.07
CA THR A 109 18.21 -9.60 -15.12
C THR A 109 17.59 -9.84 -16.49
N CYS A 110 17.81 -8.92 -17.43
CA CYS A 110 17.34 -9.11 -18.80
C CYS A 110 17.96 -10.36 -19.42
N MET A 111 17.15 -11.16 -20.11
CA MET A 111 17.62 -12.33 -20.84
C MET A 111 18.60 -11.93 -21.96
N PRO A 112 19.47 -12.85 -22.41
CA PRO A 112 20.32 -12.63 -23.57
C PRO A 112 19.51 -12.12 -24.78
N GLY A 113 20.01 -11.05 -25.43
CA GLY A 113 19.32 -10.39 -26.55
C GLY A 113 18.43 -9.20 -26.14
N PHE A 114 18.23 -8.98 -24.83
CA PHE A 114 17.51 -7.84 -24.28
C PHE A 114 18.42 -6.94 -23.46
N GLU A 115 18.05 -5.67 -23.34
CA GLU A 115 18.73 -4.68 -22.51
C GLU A 115 17.73 -3.86 -21.69
N PRO A 116 18.14 -3.31 -20.54
CA PRO A 116 17.30 -2.41 -19.76
C PRO A 116 16.83 -1.21 -20.59
N ALA A 117 15.53 -0.95 -20.58
CA ALA A 117 14.98 0.31 -21.07
C ALA A 117 15.47 1.47 -20.18
N LYS A 118 15.39 2.71 -20.68
CA LYS A 118 15.82 3.94 -19.98
C LYS A 118 15.25 4.14 -18.55
N LYS A 119 14.21 3.40 -18.16
CA LYS A 119 13.55 3.51 -16.84
C LYS A 119 13.74 2.26 -15.95
N ASP A 120 14.61 1.32 -16.32
CA ASP A 120 14.89 0.07 -15.58
C ASP A 120 13.65 -0.74 -15.15
N THR A 121 12.54 -0.56 -15.89
CA THR A 121 11.24 -1.20 -15.60
C THR A 121 10.87 -2.25 -16.64
N GLN A 122 11.66 -2.37 -17.71
CA GLN A 122 11.38 -3.23 -18.86
C GLN A 122 12.70 -3.69 -19.49
N CYS A 123 12.69 -4.89 -20.04
CA CYS A 123 13.75 -5.41 -20.89
C CYS A 123 13.31 -5.32 -22.36
N GLN A 124 14.01 -4.51 -23.14
CA GLN A 124 13.73 -4.27 -24.56
C GLN A 124 14.72 -5.06 -25.42
N GLY A 125 14.23 -5.64 -26.51
CA GLY A 125 15.10 -6.36 -27.45
C GLY A 125 16.09 -5.38 -28.09
N LYS A 126 17.33 -5.82 -28.28
CA LYS A 126 18.30 -5.03 -29.03
C LYS A 126 17.80 -4.83 -30.46
N CYS A 127 17.37 -3.61 -30.78
CA CYS A 127 17.10 -3.25 -32.16
C CYS A 127 18.45 -3.15 -32.86
N LEU A 128 18.82 -4.18 -33.61
CA LEU A 128 19.92 -4.09 -34.57
C LEU A 128 19.46 -3.09 -35.64
N ALA A 129 19.83 -1.82 -35.48
CA ALA A 129 19.73 -0.85 -36.55
C ALA A 129 20.72 -1.28 -37.64
N PHE A 130 20.18 -1.87 -38.70
CA PHE A 130 20.89 -2.12 -39.95
C PHE A 130 20.81 -0.89 -40.85
#